data_AF-E0I439-F1
#
_entry.id   AF-E0I439-F1
#
_cell.length_a   1.000
_cell.length_b   1.000
_cell.length_c   1.000
_cell.angle_alpha   90.00
_cell.angle_beta   90.00
_cell.angle_gamma   90.00
#
_symmetry.space_group_name_H-M   'P 1'
#
loop_
_entity.id
_entity.type
_entity.pdbx_description
1 polymer ?
#
loop_
_entity_poly.entity_id
_entity_poly.type
_entity_poly.pdbx_seq_one_letter_code
_entity_poly.pdbx_strand_id
1 'polypeptide(L)'
;MIQAVTAIPVQPVQVNNNITAVGQSTPAEVTQSFGNFLEQALNSVSAQEQNAQVQATQFMAGKVDVSQVMIASEQAQLSLQLTTQIRNRVVEAYQDIMRMQL
;
A
#
# COMPACT_ATOMS: atom_id res chain seq x y z
N MET A 1 -2.09 -0.78 54.98
CA MET A 1 -1.42 -1.72 54.05
C MET A 1 -2.23 -1.72 52.75
N ILE A 2 -1.55 -1.53 51.62
CA ILE A 2 -2.15 -1.43 50.28
C ILE A 2 -2.67 -2.80 49.82
N GLN A 3 -3.90 -2.88 49.33
CA GLN A 3 -4.47 -4.12 48.77
C GLN A 3 -4.85 -3.90 47.30
N ALA A 4 -4.10 -4.60 46.45
CA ALA A 4 -4.26 -4.92 45.04
C ALA A 4 -5.24 -4.10 44.16
N VAL A 5 -4.64 -3.36 43.23
CA VAL A 5 -5.29 -2.90 42.00
C VAL A 5 -5.86 -4.12 41.25
N THR A 6 -7.14 -4.07 40.91
CA THR A 6 -7.81 -5.09 40.10
C THR A 6 -7.30 -5.01 38.67
N ALA A 7 -6.64 -6.07 38.22
CA ALA A 7 -6.13 -6.19 36.86
C ALA A 7 -7.31 -6.22 35.86
N ILE A 8 -7.32 -5.27 34.93
CA ILE A 8 -8.22 -5.29 33.77
C ILE A 8 -7.78 -6.47 32.89
N PRO A 9 -8.67 -7.45 32.58
CA PRO A 9 -8.31 -8.52 31.67
C PRO A 9 -8.20 -7.95 30.26
N VAL A 10 -6.97 -7.81 29.77
CA VAL A 10 -6.69 -7.52 28.36
C VAL A 10 -7.14 -8.74 27.55
N GLN A 11 -8.26 -8.61 26.85
CA GLN A 11 -8.68 -9.62 25.88
C GLN A 11 -7.65 -9.61 24.73
N PRO A 12 -7.07 -10.76 24.36
CA PRO A 12 -6.24 -10.82 23.17
C PRO A 12 -7.12 -10.47 21.98
N VAL A 13 -6.71 -9.46 21.21
CA VAL A 13 -7.31 -9.12 19.92
C VAL A 13 -7.33 -10.40 19.10
N GLN A 14 -8.53 -10.93 18.86
CA GLN A 14 -8.77 -12.02 17.94
C GLN A 14 -8.48 -11.46 16.54
N VAL A 15 -7.28 -11.70 16.02
CA VAL A 15 -6.96 -11.42 14.63
C VAL A 15 -7.90 -12.30 13.80
N ASN A 16 -8.91 -11.68 13.22
CA ASN A 16 -9.76 -12.35 12.24
C ASN A 16 -8.86 -12.65 11.04
N ASN A 17 -8.38 -13.89 10.99
CA ASN A 17 -7.53 -14.39 9.92
C ASN A 17 -8.43 -14.83 8.75
N ASN A 18 -9.26 -13.92 8.24
CA ASN A 18 -9.86 -14.03 6.91
C ASN A 18 -8.81 -13.75 5.82
N ILE A 19 -7.60 -14.29 6.00
CA ILE A 19 -6.75 -14.70 4.89
C ILE A 19 -7.51 -15.78 4.15
N THR A 20 -8.30 -15.32 3.18
CA THR A 20 -8.88 -16.17 2.16
C THR A 20 -7.74 -17.03 1.64
N ALA A 21 -7.89 -18.34 1.78
CA ALA A 21 -6.92 -19.32 1.37
C ALA A 21 -6.34 -18.91 0.02
N VAL A 22 -5.01 -18.72 -0.05
CA VAL A 22 -4.29 -18.65 -1.32
C VAL A 22 -4.38 -20.06 -1.90
N GLY A 23 -5.55 -20.36 -2.47
CA GLY A 23 -5.77 -21.50 -3.32
C GLY A 23 -4.82 -21.36 -4.49
N GLN A 24 -4.20 -22.47 -4.83
CA GLN A 24 -3.23 -22.69 -5.89
C GLN A 24 -3.73 -22.06 -7.20
N SER A 25 -3.48 -20.75 -7.35
CA SER A 25 -3.90 -19.99 -8.51
C SER A 25 -2.94 -20.33 -9.62
N THR A 26 -3.45 -20.89 -10.70
CA THR A 26 -2.65 -21.17 -11.87
C THR A 26 -2.05 -19.85 -12.41
N PRO A 27 -0.91 -19.88 -13.12
CA PRO A 27 -0.34 -18.66 -13.72
C PRO A 27 -1.34 -17.85 -14.57
N ALA A 28 -2.35 -18.52 -15.13
CA ALA A 28 -3.46 -17.91 -15.86
C ALA A 28 -4.44 -17.12 -14.95
N GLU A 29 -4.79 -17.64 -13.78
CA GLU A 29 -5.65 -16.94 -12.81
C GLU A 29 -4.95 -15.73 -12.17
N VAL A 30 -3.64 -15.82 -11.96
CA VAL A 30 -2.81 -14.67 -11.53
C VAL A 30 -2.76 -13.59 -12.61
N THR A 31 -2.70 -13.98 -13.89
CA THR A 31 -2.74 -13.02 -15.01
C THR A 31 -4.10 -12.32 -15.12
N GLN A 32 -5.20 -13.05 -14.96
CA GLN A 32 -6.55 -12.48 -15.01
C GLN A 32 -6.84 -11.53 -13.84
N SER A 33 -6.41 -11.89 -12.64
CA SER A 33 -6.53 -11.03 -11.45
C SER A 33 -5.67 -9.77 -11.57
N PHE A 34 -4.47 -9.87 -12.16
CA PHE A 34 -3.65 -8.71 -12.48
C PHE A 34 -4.31 -7.78 -13.51
N GLY A 35 -4.93 -8.33 -14.56
CA GLY A 35 -5.68 -7.55 -15.56
C GLY A 35 -6.81 -6.73 -14.94
N ASN A 36 -7.61 -7.35 -14.06
CA ASN A 36 -8.67 -6.67 -13.33
C ASN A 36 -8.12 -5.59 -12.36
N PHE A 37 -7.01 -5.86 -11.69
CA PHE A 37 -6.35 -4.87 -10.84
C PHE A 37 -5.84 -3.67 -11.65
N LEU A 38 -5.27 -3.92 -12.83
CA LEU A 38 -4.79 -2.86 -13.73
C LEU A 38 -5.94 -1.97 -14.21
N GLU A 39 -7.07 -2.56 -14.58
CA GLU A 39 -8.26 -1.81 -14.99
C GLU A 39 -8.81 -0.93 -13.86
N GLN A 40 -8.84 -1.44 -12.62
CA GLN A 40 -9.23 -0.66 -11.45
C GLN A 40 -8.23 0.46 -11.14
N ALA A 41 -6.93 0.19 -11.29
CA ALA A 41 -5.89 1.20 -11.11
C ALA A 41 -6.01 2.34 -12.13
N LEU A 42 -6.27 2.02 -13.41
CA LEU A 42 -6.48 3.03 -14.46
C LEU A 42 -7.71 3.90 -14.18
N ASN A 43 -8.82 3.31 -13.74
CA ASN A 43 -10.00 4.06 -13.32
C ASN A 43 -9.73 4.97 -12.12
N SER A 44 -8.95 4.47 -11.14
CA SER A 44 -8.56 5.26 -9.97
C SER A 44 -7.69 6.46 -10.35
N VAL A 45 -6.72 6.27 -11.25
CA VAL A 45 -5.87 7.37 -11.77
C VAL A 45 -6.70 8.42 -12.46
N SER A 46 -7.65 8.03 -13.32
CA SER A 46 -8.55 8.99 -13.99
C SER A 46 -9.38 9.80 -12.98
N ALA A 47 -9.91 9.16 -11.94
CA ALA A 47 -10.62 9.85 -10.86
C ALA A 47 -9.69 10.81 -10.09
N GLN A 48 -8.43 10.42 -9.90
CA GLN A 48 -7.43 11.21 -9.20
C GLN A 48 -6.95 12.42 -10.03
N GLU A 49 -6.84 12.29 -11.36
CA GLU A 49 -6.59 13.41 -12.28
C GLU A 49 -7.73 14.43 -12.26
N GLN A 50 -8.98 13.97 -12.28
CA GLN A 50 -10.16 14.85 -12.16
C GLN A 50 -10.11 15.64 -10.83
N ASN A 51 -9.73 14.97 -9.74
CA ASN A 51 -9.59 15.60 -8.44
C ASN A 51 -8.42 16.60 -8.40
N ALA A 52 -7.29 16.25 -9.01
CA ALA A 52 -6.13 17.13 -9.15
C ALA A 52 -6.46 18.40 -9.96
N GLN A 53 -7.29 18.30 -11.00
CA GLN A 53 -7.74 19.46 -11.77
C GLN A 53 -8.58 20.43 -10.91
N VAL A 54 -9.45 19.89 -10.05
CA VAL A 54 -10.24 20.67 -9.09
C VAL A 54 -9.34 21.30 -8.02
N GLN A 55 -8.35 20.56 -7.53
CA GLN A 55 -7.38 21.08 -6.56
C GLN A 55 -6.44 22.13 -7.17
N ALA A 56 -6.01 21.98 -8.42
CA ALA A 56 -5.22 22.97 -9.15
C ALA A 56 -5.99 24.28 -9.32
N THR A 57 -7.30 24.19 -9.57
CA THR A 57 -8.21 25.34 -9.61
C THR A 57 -8.27 26.05 -8.25
N GLN A 58 -8.24 25.30 -7.15
CA GLN A 58 -8.18 25.85 -5.79
C GLN A 58 -6.77 26.34 -5.39
N PHE A 59 -5.71 25.74 -5.92
CA PHE A 59 -4.32 26.08 -5.63
C PHE A 59 -3.89 27.42 -6.23
N MET A 60 -4.47 27.80 -7.38
CA MET A 60 -4.33 29.16 -7.93
C MET A 60 -4.79 30.26 -6.95
N ALA A 61 -5.42 29.91 -5.81
CA ALA A 61 -5.73 30.80 -4.70
C ALA A 61 -4.58 31.01 -3.65
N GLY A 62 -3.39 30.41 -3.84
CA GLY A 62 -2.10 30.87 -3.29
C GLY A 62 -1.81 30.69 -1.79
N LYS A 63 -1.56 29.47 -1.29
CA LYS A 63 -1.24 29.22 0.15
C LYS A 63 -0.26 28.06 0.42
N VAL A 64 1.08 28.22 0.41
CA VAL A 64 1.97 27.23 1.08
C VAL A 64 3.32 27.83 1.57
N ASP A 65 3.76 27.39 2.76
CA ASP A 65 5.00 27.71 3.50
C ASP A 65 6.17 26.72 3.23
N VAL A 66 7.42 27.22 3.28
CA VAL A 66 8.68 26.54 2.92
C VAL A 66 8.97 25.26 3.72
N SER A 67 8.45 25.14 4.95
CA SER A 67 8.65 23.97 5.81
C SER A 67 7.99 22.70 5.27
N GLN A 68 6.89 22.81 4.52
CA GLN A 68 6.25 21.65 3.90
C GLN A 68 7.08 21.06 2.75
N VAL A 69 7.85 21.88 2.03
CA VAL A 69 8.68 21.40 0.92
C VAL A 69 9.82 20.49 1.41
N MET A 70 10.40 20.80 2.57
CA MET A 70 11.46 19.98 3.18
C MET A 70 10.91 18.63 3.65
N ILE A 71 9.80 18.63 4.38
CA ILE A 71 9.13 17.40 4.84
C ILE A 71 8.71 16.53 3.64
N ALA A 72 8.14 17.14 2.60
CA ALA A 72 7.76 16.44 1.38
C ALA A 72 8.98 15.82 0.67
N SER A 73 10.14 16.50 0.68
CA SER A 73 11.37 16.00 0.08
C SER A 73 11.94 14.79 0.85
N GLU A 74 11.96 14.85 2.18
CA GLU A 74 12.39 13.73 3.03
C GLU A 74 11.45 12.53 2.91
N GLN A 75 10.14 12.77 2.86
CA GLN A 75 9.15 11.71 2.64
C GLN A 75 9.33 11.07 1.26
N ALA A 76 9.54 11.86 0.20
CA ALA A 76 9.77 11.35 -1.15
C ALA A 76 11.03 10.47 -1.22
N GLN A 77 12.11 10.86 -0.53
CA GLN A 77 13.34 10.08 -0.48
C GLN A 77 13.15 8.74 0.23
N LEU A 78 12.43 8.73 1.36
CA LEU A 78 12.09 7.50 2.07
C LEU A 78 11.17 6.59 1.24
N SER A 79 10.17 7.15 0.57
CA SER A 79 9.28 6.40 -0.32
C SER A 79 10.04 5.77 -1.48
N LEU A 80 10.97 6.48 -2.11
CA LEU A 80 11.79 5.94 -3.21
C LEU A 80 12.66 4.75 -2.76
N GLN A 81 13.24 4.85 -1.56
CA GLN A 81 14.00 3.75 -0.96
C GLN A 81 13.10 2.53 -0.74
N LEU A 82 11.90 2.74 -0.18
CA LEU A 82 10.93 1.67 0.02
C LEU A 82 10.49 1.03 -1.31
N THR A 83 10.22 1.83 -2.34
CA THR A 83 9.87 1.34 -3.68
C THR A 83 10.98 0.47 -4.27
N THR A 84 12.25 0.85 -4.08
CA THR A 84 13.38 0.05 -4.56
C THR A 84 13.44 -1.32 -3.86
N GLN A 85 13.17 -1.36 -2.56
CA GLN A 85 13.13 -2.61 -1.80
C GLN A 85 11.97 -3.51 -2.26
N ILE A 86 10.78 -2.94 -2.46
CA ILE A 86 9.62 -3.67 -2.99
C ILE A 86 9.93 -4.23 -4.38
N ARG A 87 10.51 -3.43 -5.28
CA ARG A 87 10.93 -3.86 -6.62
C ARG A 87 11.84 -5.08 -6.54
N ASN A 88 12.86 -5.04 -5.69
CA ASN A 88 13.79 -6.15 -5.54
C ASN A 88 13.08 -7.41 -5.05
N ARG A 89 12.14 -7.30 -4.09
CA ARG A 89 11.36 -8.44 -3.59
C ARG A 89 10.38 -9.03 -4.60
N VAL A 90 9.77 -8.20 -5.44
CA VAL A 90 8.91 -8.68 -6.53
C VAL A 90 9.72 -9.45 -7.58
N VAL A 91 10.91 -8.96 -7.93
CA VAL A 91 11.81 -9.64 -8.87
C VAL A 91 12.32 -10.98 -8.32
N GLU A 92 12.60 -11.06 -7.02
CA GLU A 92 12.95 -12.31 -6.34
C GLU A 92 11.77 -13.30 -6.34
N ALA A 93 10.56 -12.84 -5.98
CA ALA A 93 9.37 -13.68 -5.97
C ALA A 93 9.02 -14.24 -7.35
N TYR A 94 9.19 -13.45 -8.42
CA TYR A 94 8.99 -13.91 -9.79
C TYR A 94 10.00 -15.00 -10.18
N GLN A 95 11.28 -14.78 -9.87
CA GLN A 95 12.32 -15.78 -10.12
C GLN A 95 12.08 -17.07 -9.36
N ASP A 96 11.63 -16.98 -8.10
CA ASP A 96 11.34 -18.15 -7.25
C ASP A 96 10.18 -18.97 -7.80
N ILE A 97 9.08 -18.31 -8.21
CA ILE A 97 7.93 -18.95 -8.86
C ILE A 97 8.35 -19.66 -10.16
N MET A 98 9.21 -19.04 -10.98
CA MET A 98 9.72 -19.68 -12.20
C MET A 98 10.62 -20.88 -11.92
N ARG A 99 11.43 -20.83 -10.85
CA ARG A 99 12.28 -21.96 -10.44
C ARG A 99 11.47 -23.11 -9.84
N MET A 100 10.29 -22.85 -9.28
CA MET A 100 9.36 -23.90 -8.85
C MET A 100 8.64 -24.59 -10.00
N GLN A 101 8.57 -23.98 -11.19
CA GLN A 101 7.82 -24.47 -12.35
C GLN A 101 8.68 -25.20 -13.40
N LEU A 102 10.01 -25.18 -13.28
CA LEU A 102 10.94 -25.96 -14.10
C LEU A 102 11.28 -27.32 -13.48
#